data_AF-A0A7S1VZK1-F1
#
_entry.id   AF-A0A7S1VZK1-F1
#
_cell.length_a   1.000
_cell.length_b   1.000
_cell.length_c   1.000
_cell.angle_alpha   90.00
_cell.angle_beta   90.00
_cell.angle_gamma   90.00
#
_symmetry.space_group_name_H-M   'P 1'
#
loop_
_entity.id
_entity.type
_entity.pdbx_description
1 polymer ?
#
loop_
_entity_poly.entity_id
_entity_poly.type
_entity_poly.pdbx_seq_one_letter_code
_entity_poly.pdbx_strand_id
1 'polypeptide(L)'
;GRFAVKAIDLRRMRLGANAERQQMLLSREVEILRTLPPHPNIVRLVDAFEEGPWFLMVLERVCGGDLFSVLTARSPPQFLDAEAAHVTRQVAEGLAFLHRQGVIHRDLKLENVLVASERREPPLVWYDVKITDFGLSKDVTMGASGAHSLVGTRPYTAPEVELKSYGMSSDIWCLGILVFIMLMGRFPFEQIPGEQSVLERMVDEMQCGEAMKLLVSGLLQLDPANRLSLSRICSEAWLEGASEGAPSGREAKRQRIEAPRAEPSMAQDCSSRAERACGEPHAAEHAVGDAAQHYIRTDKHQRELILAHLLDSLDFEQAIVFTNSVQQAVSLEGLLASEGFSPLLVHPGLDAAALADRCQRFRDFEGRLLVSADPGGVAPADRPGGCTEAARLSLVVNFDAPAAPGRYLDRLGRGCRFLATGCVITFVTDDGDVAVLEEVERRFRVNVSAMLAKVNLDSDARL
;
A
#
# COMPACT_ATOMS: atom_id res chain seq x y z
N GLY A 1 -0.45 -21.19 25.74
CA GLY A 1 0.00 -21.47 24.36
C GLY A 1 0.80 -20.30 23.82
N ARG A 2 1.50 -20.45 22.70
CA ARG A 2 2.11 -19.31 21.98
C ARG A 2 1.06 -18.73 21.02
N PHE A 3 0.95 -17.41 20.94
CA PHE A 3 -0.04 -16.69 20.12
C PHE A 3 0.66 -15.70 19.18
N ALA A 4 -0.07 -15.22 18.16
CA ALA A 4 0.31 -14.07 17.36
C ALA A 4 -0.54 -12.87 17.80
N VAL A 5 0.03 -11.68 17.86
CA VAL A 5 -0.71 -10.45 18.22
C VAL A 5 -0.60 -9.46 17.08
N LYS A 6 -1.73 -9.12 16.46
CA LYS A 6 -1.83 -8.03 15.50
C LYS A 6 -2.19 -6.75 16.27
N ALA A 7 -1.33 -5.74 16.20
CA ALA A 7 -1.53 -4.46 16.87
C ALA A 7 -1.89 -3.39 15.84
N ILE A 8 -3.02 -2.71 16.06
CA ILE A 8 -3.53 -1.61 15.23
C ILE A 8 -3.43 -0.32 16.04
N ASP A 9 -2.77 0.71 15.50
CA ASP A 9 -2.66 2.01 16.17
C ASP A 9 -3.96 2.80 16.03
N LEU A 10 -4.71 2.89 17.13
CA LEU A 10 -5.98 3.62 17.19
C LEU A 10 -5.80 5.13 17.03
N ARG A 11 -4.62 5.69 17.28
CA ARG A 11 -4.40 7.14 17.06
C ARG A 11 -4.48 7.48 15.58
N ARG A 12 -3.99 6.59 14.71
CA ARG A 12 -4.11 6.76 13.26
C ARG A 12 -5.58 6.72 12.84
N MET A 13 -6.36 5.81 13.41
CA MET A 13 -7.78 5.65 13.11
C MET A 13 -8.63 6.81 13.64
N ARG A 14 -8.42 7.24 14.89
CA ARG A 14 -9.25 8.22 15.61
C ARG A 14 -9.15 9.66 15.08
N LEU A 15 -8.13 9.97 14.28
CA LEU A 15 -7.82 11.34 13.83
C LEU A 15 -8.15 11.59 12.35
N GLY A 16 -8.71 10.61 11.65
CA GLY A 16 -9.19 10.76 10.28
C GLY A 16 -10.68 11.16 10.23
N ALA A 17 -11.10 11.75 9.11
CA ALA A 17 -12.49 12.15 8.83
C ALA A 17 -13.55 11.05 9.08
N ASN A 18 -13.13 9.79 8.96
CA ASN A 18 -13.97 8.61 9.13
C ASN A 18 -13.69 7.84 10.43
N ALA A 19 -13.08 8.47 11.44
CA ALA A 19 -12.68 7.84 12.69
C ALA A 19 -13.79 7.01 13.37
N GLU A 20 -14.96 7.62 13.59
CA GLU A 20 -16.09 6.96 14.23
C GLU A 20 -16.59 5.75 13.42
N ARG A 21 -16.66 5.92 12.09
CA ARG A 21 -17.05 4.86 11.16
C ARG A 21 -16.03 3.72 11.16
N GLN A 22 -14.74 4.02 11.09
CA GLN A 22 -13.66 3.04 11.12
C GLN A 22 -13.64 2.26 12.44
N GLN A 23 -13.87 2.94 13.57
CA GLN A 23 -13.97 2.29 14.87
C GLN A 23 -15.22 1.39 14.98
N MET A 24 -16.36 1.84 14.44
CA MET A 24 -17.57 1.01 14.35
C MET A 24 -17.36 -0.24 13.49
N LEU A 25 -16.71 -0.08 12.33
CA LEU A 25 -16.39 -1.19 11.43
C LEU A 25 -15.44 -2.20 12.10
N LEU A 26 -14.37 -1.71 12.74
CA LEU A 26 -13.43 -2.54 13.48
C LEU A 26 -14.13 -3.32 14.60
N SER A 27 -15.03 -2.66 15.34
CA SER A 27 -15.79 -3.29 16.43
C SER A 27 -16.73 -4.38 15.93
N ARG A 28 -17.51 -4.09 14.88
CA ARG A 28 -18.43 -5.04 14.24
C ARG A 28 -17.68 -6.24 13.68
N GLU A 29 -16.52 -6.01 13.09
CA GLU A 29 -15.70 -7.05 12.51
C GLU A 29 -15.13 -7.99 13.58
N VAL A 30 -14.63 -7.44 14.68
CA VAL A 30 -14.16 -8.23 15.83
C VAL A 30 -15.29 -9.05 16.44
N GLU A 31 -16.50 -8.48 16.49
CA GLU A 31 -17.69 -9.20 16.93
C GLU A 31 -17.98 -10.38 16.00
N ILE A 32 -17.95 -10.18 14.68
CA ILE A 32 -18.07 -11.27 13.70
C ILE A 32 -17.00 -12.34 13.95
N LEU A 33 -15.72 -11.95 14.02
CA LEU A 33 -14.59 -12.85 14.25
C LEU A 33 -14.72 -13.66 15.54
N ARG A 34 -15.24 -13.06 16.62
CA ARG A 34 -15.51 -13.75 17.89
C ARG A 34 -16.61 -14.79 17.78
N THR A 35 -17.58 -14.58 16.88
CA THR A 35 -18.69 -15.52 16.68
C THR A 35 -18.37 -16.66 15.70
N LEU A 36 -17.29 -16.54 14.91
CA LEU A 36 -16.93 -17.57 13.93
C LEU A 36 -16.56 -18.89 14.64
N PRO A 37 -17.21 -20.01 14.27
CA PRO A 37 -16.76 -21.34 14.71
C PRO A 37 -15.32 -21.62 14.26
N PRO A 38 -14.55 -22.43 14.99
CA PRO A 38 -13.23 -22.86 14.54
C PRO A 38 -13.31 -23.59 13.19
N HIS A 39 -12.44 -23.22 12.25
CA HIS A 39 -12.33 -23.87 10.94
C HIS A 39 -10.86 -24.23 10.67
N PRO A 40 -10.54 -25.41 10.11
CA PRO A 40 -9.17 -25.83 9.86
C PRO A 40 -8.40 -24.85 8.97
N ASN A 41 -9.07 -24.23 7.98
CA ASN A 41 -8.45 -23.33 7.01
C ASN A 41 -8.65 -21.83 7.28
N ILE A 42 -9.09 -21.44 8.47
CA ILE A 42 -9.19 -20.02 8.88
C ILE A 42 -8.35 -19.83 10.15
N VAL A 43 -7.59 -18.73 10.22
CA VAL A 43 -6.90 -18.32 11.44
C VAL A 43 -7.93 -17.90 12.49
N ARG A 44 -7.91 -18.58 13.65
CA ARG A 44 -8.82 -18.33 14.77
C ARG A 44 -8.44 -17.07 15.54
N LEU A 45 -9.41 -16.18 15.75
CA LEU A 45 -9.34 -15.14 16.77
C LEU A 45 -9.49 -15.77 18.16
N VAL A 46 -8.51 -15.52 19.03
CA VAL A 46 -8.50 -15.98 20.42
C VAL A 46 -9.10 -14.92 21.32
N ASP A 47 -8.67 -13.68 21.16
CA ASP A 47 -9.18 -12.53 21.91
C ASP A 47 -8.92 -11.22 21.14
N ALA A 48 -9.61 -10.15 21.51
CA ALA A 48 -9.35 -8.81 21.00
C ALA A 48 -9.67 -7.77 22.08
N PHE A 49 -8.79 -6.81 22.29
CA PHE A 49 -8.99 -5.77 23.31
C PHE A 49 -8.23 -4.49 22.97
N GLU A 50 -8.69 -3.39 23.55
CA GLU A 50 -7.99 -2.11 23.50
C GLU A 50 -7.04 -1.98 24.70
N GLU A 51 -5.80 -1.56 24.44
CA GLU A 51 -4.82 -1.22 25.48
C GLU A 51 -4.12 0.09 25.10
N GLY A 52 -4.50 1.18 25.79
CA GLY A 52 -3.98 2.52 25.50
C GLY A 52 -4.31 2.97 24.07
N PRO A 53 -3.31 3.32 23.24
CA PRO A 53 -3.52 3.70 21.85
C PRO A 53 -3.61 2.51 20.89
N TRP A 54 -3.62 1.26 21.38
CA TRP A 54 -3.56 0.08 20.53
C TRP A 54 -4.85 -0.74 20.60
N PHE A 55 -5.29 -1.25 19.46
CA PHE A 55 -6.24 -2.34 19.37
C PHE A 55 -5.47 -3.62 19.07
N LEU A 56 -5.54 -4.59 19.98
CA LEU A 56 -4.77 -5.82 19.94
C LEU A 56 -5.67 -7.00 19.60
N MET A 57 -5.35 -7.74 18.55
CA MET A 57 -6.01 -8.99 18.17
C MET A 57 -5.08 -10.15 18.46
N VAL A 58 -5.45 -10.98 19.43
CA VAL A 58 -4.76 -12.21 19.77
C VAL A 58 -5.26 -13.31 18.86
N LEU A 59 -4.41 -13.78 17.96
CA LEU A 59 -4.70 -14.80 16.96
C LEU A 59 -4.00 -16.12 17.33
N GLU A 60 -4.52 -17.23 16.81
CA GLU A 60 -3.74 -18.46 16.82
C GLU A 60 -2.42 -18.27 16.08
N ARG A 61 -1.34 -18.86 16.59
CA ARG A 61 -0.03 -18.74 15.97
C ARG A 61 0.16 -19.80 14.89
N VAL A 62 0.36 -19.34 13.66
CA VAL A 62 0.76 -20.18 12.52
C VAL A 62 2.25 -19.95 12.24
N CYS A 63 3.05 -21.02 12.20
CA CYS A 63 4.53 -20.90 12.21
C CYS A 63 5.22 -21.13 10.87
N GLY A 64 4.53 -21.64 9.85
CA GLY A 64 5.15 -21.99 8.56
C GLY A 64 5.38 -20.81 7.62
N GLY A 65 5.15 -19.58 8.08
CA GLY A 65 5.17 -18.38 7.23
C GLY A 65 3.96 -18.30 6.31
N ASP A 66 4.04 -17.43 5.32
CA ASP A 66 3.03 -17.25 4.27
C ASP A 66 3.38 -18.03 2.99
N LEU A 67 2.38 -18.23 2.15
CA LEU A 67 2.51 -19.01 0.92
C LEU A 67 3.39 -18.32 -0.12
N PHE A 68 3.50 -16.99 -0.10
CA PHE A 68 4.37 -16.23 -1.00
C PHE A 68 5.85 -16.55 -0.70
N SER A 69 6.23 -16.53 0.58
CA SER A 69 7.57 -16.90 1.04
C SER A 69 7.90 -18.35 0.67
N VAL A 70 6.94 -19.27 0.79
CA VAL A 70 7.12 -20.68 0.40
C VAL A 70 7.29 -20.84 -1.10
N LEU A 71 6.49 -20.16 -1.92
CA LEU A 71 6.56 -20.24 -3.38
C LEU A 71 7.89 -19.67 -3.91
N THR A 72 8.29 -18.49 -3.42
CA THR A 72 9.51 -17.79 -3.86
C THR A 72 10.80 -18.47 -3.43
N ALA A 73 10.77 -19.30 -2.38
CA ALA A 73 11.89 -20.12 -1.98
C ALA A 73 12.17 -21.32 -2.91
N ARG A 74 11.25 -21.63 -3.84
CA ARG A 74 11.40 -22.74 -4.80
C ARG A 74 12.16 -22.31 -6.05
N SER A 75 12.79 -23.27 -6.72
CA SER A 75 13.48 -23.08 -8.00
C SER A 75 13.08 -24.18 -8.99
N PRO A 76 12.21 -23.91 -9.98
CA PRO A 76 11.52 -22.64 -10.23
C PRO A 76 10.48 -22.30 -9.13
N PRO A 77 10.05 -21.03 -9.01
CA PRO A 77 9.08 -20.56 -8.01
C PRO A 77 7.64 -20.98 -8.40
N GLN A 78 7.41 -22.29 -8.48
CA GLN A 78 6.17 -22.90 -8.96
C GLN A 78 5.83 -24.14 -8.12
N PHE A 79 4.53 -24.38 -7.95
CA PHE A 79 3.97 -25.60 -7.41
C PHE A 79 3.63 -26.56 -8.54
N LEU A 80 3.73 -27.86 -8.24
CA LEU A 80 3.18 -28.92 -9.08
C LEU A 80 1.66 -28.90 -8.97
N ASP A 81 0.98 -29.35 -10.02
CA ASP A 81 -0.49 -29.36 -10.11
C ASP A 81 -1.17 -29.93 -8.86
N ALA A 82 -0.67 -31.06 -8.36
CA ALA A 82 -1.24 -31.70 -7.16
C ALA A 82 -1.05 -30.85 -5.89
N GLU A 83 0.08 -30.17 -5.74
CA GLU A 83 0.35 -29.27 -4.61
C GLU A 83 -0.59 -28.04 -4.68
N ALA A 84 -0.70 -27.44 -5.88
CA ALA A 84 -1.57 -26.31 -6.13
C ALA A 84 -3.05 -26.67 -5.91
N ALA A 85 -3.50 -27.84 -6.38
CA ALA A 85 -4.85 -28.36 -6.15
C ALA A 85 -5.16 -28.53 -4.66
N HIS A 86 -4.25 -29.11 -3.89
CA HIS A 86 -4.41 -29.31 -2.44
C HIS A 86 -4.54 -27.99 -1.68
N VAL A 87 -3.72 -26.99 -2.02
CA VAL A 87 -3.83 -25.65 -1.44
C VAL A 87 -5.14 -24.98 -1.86
N THR A 88 -5.50 -25.07 -3.14
CA THR A 88 -6.71 -24.44 -3.70
C THR A 88 -7.98 -24.96 -3.03
N ARG A 89 -8.08 -26.27 -2.81
CA ARG A 89 -9.22 -26.88 -2.09
C ARG A 89 -9.37 -26.29 -0.69
N GLN A 90 -8.27 -26.22 0.06
CA GLN A 90 -8.27 -25.68 1.42
C GLN A 90 -8.64 -24.19 1.48
N VAL A 91 -8.15 -23.38 0.54
CA VAL A 91 -8.53 -21.97 0.44
C VAL A 91 -10.01 -21.84 0.06
N ALA A 92 -10.50 -22.65 -0.88
CA ALA A 92 -11.92 -22.67 -1.25
C ALA A 92 -12.84 -23.09 -0.10
N GLU A 93 -12.43 -24.07 0.72
CA GLU A 93 -13.14 -24.49 1.93
C GLU A 93 -13.21 -23.36 2.97
N GLY A 94 -12.09 -22.66 3.19
CA GLY A 94 -12.04 -21.48 4.05
C GLY A 94 -12.94 -20.35 3.57
N LEU A 95 -12.87 -19.99 2.27
CA LEU A 95 -13.75 -18.98 1.69
C LEU A 95 -15.22 -19.38 1.76
N ALA A 96 -15.55 -20.64 1.48
CA ALA A 96 -16.93 -21.12 1.53
C ALA A 96 -17.49 -21.05 2.96
N PHE A 97 -16.65 -21.33 3.96
CA PHE A 97 -17.01 -21.11 5.36
C PHE A 97 -17.28 -19.64 5.66
N LEU A 98 -16.37 -18.72 5.28
CA LEU A 98 -16.57 -17.27 5.47
C LEU A 98 -17.84 -16.76 4.78
N HIS A 99 -18.05 -17.14 3.52
CA HIS A 99 -19.21 -16.73 2.73
C HIS A 99 -20.53 -17.19 3.35
N ARG A 100 -20.58 -18.42 3.91
CA ARG A 100 -21.76 -18.89 4.66
C ARG A 100 -22.07 -18.08 5.92
N GLN A 101 -21.06 -17.44 6.51
CA GLN A 101 -21.20 -16.54 7.65
C GLN A 101 -21.43 -15.09 7.22
N GLY A 102 -21.62 -14.83 5.92
CA GLY A 102 -21.82 -13.49 5.37
C GLY A 102 -20.56 -12.62 5.33
N VAL A 103 -19.38 -13.23 5.46
CA VAL A 103 -18.08 -12.54 5.45
C VAL A 103 -17.43 -12.66 4.08
N ILE A 104 -16.94 -11.54 3.54
CA ILE A 104 -16.17 -11.46 2.28
C ILE A 104 -14.73 -11.10 2.64
N HIS A 105 -13.75 -11.78 2.06
CA HIS A 105 -12.33 -11.60 2.40
C HIS A 105 -11.76 -10.26 1.90
N ARG A 106 -11.99 -9.92 0.61
CA ARG A 106 -11.59 -8.68 -0.08
C ARG A 106 -10.09 -8.45 -0.33
N ASP A 107 -9.20 -9.06 0.45
CA ASP A 107 -7.74 -8.98 0.23
C ASP A 107 -7.08 -10.35 0.08
N LEU A 108 -7.70 -11.30 -0.62
CA LEU A 108 -7.12 -12.64 -0.76
C LEU A 108 -5.89 -12.58 -1.68
N LYS A 109 -4.73 -12.96 -1.14
CA LYS A 109 -3.42 -13.00 -1.80
C LYS A 109 -2.52 -14.02 -1.11
N LEU A 110 -1.39 -14.38 -1.73
CA LEU A 110 -0.48 -15.41 -1.20
C LEU A 110 0.05 -15.09 0.20
N GLU A 111 0.27 -13.80 0.50
CA GLU A 111 0.74 -13.30 1.79
C GLU A 111 -0.30 -13.50 2.91
N ASN A 112 -1.59 -13.55 2.56
CA ASN A 112 -2.71 -13.76 3.48
C ASN A 112 -3.12 -15.24 3.60
N VAL A 113 -2.33 -16.16 3.02
CA VAL A 113 -2.49 -17.62 3.18
C VAL A 113 -1.27 -18.16 3.92
N LEU A 114 -1.46 -18.55 5.17
CA LEU A 114 -0.40 -19.02 6.06
C LEU A 114 -0.26 -20.54 6.03
N VAL A 115 0.97 -21.03 6.17
CA VAL A 115 1.28 -22.47 6.21
C VAL A 115 1.24 -22.98 7.66
N ALA A 116 0.27 -23.84 7.94
CA ALA A 116 0.08 -24.49 9.24
C ALA A 116 1.00 -25.69 9.44
N SER A 117 1.11 -26.55 8.42
CA SER A 117 2.01 -27.70 8.41
C SER A 117 2.52 -28.00 7.00
N GLU A 118 3.65 -28.68 6.95
CA GLU A 118 4.30 -29.13 5.72
C GLU A 118 4.60 -30.63 5.84
N ARG A 119 4.31 -31.39 4.79
CA ARG A 119 4.65 -32.81 4.66
C ARG A 119 5.35 -33.07 3.34
N ARG A 120 6.59 -33.57 3.38
CA ARG A 120 7.40 -33.86 2.19
C ARG A 120 7.23 -35.31 1.75
N GLU A 121 6.76 -35.51 0.53
CA GLU A 121 6.61 -36.80 -0.15
C GLU A 121 7.17 -36.68 -1.57
N PRO A 122 8.51 -36.73 -1.74
CA PRO A 122 9.16 -36.38 -3.01
C PRO A 122 8.55 -37.13 -4.21
N PRO A 123 8.24 -36.43 -5.32
CA PRO A 123 8.63 -35.04 -5.62
C PRO A 123 7.70 -33.96 -5.02
N LEU A 124 6.65 -34.33 -4.30
CA LEU A 124 5.61 -33.42 -3.79
C LEU A 124 5.92 -32.91 -2.38
N VAL A 125 5.43 -31.71 -2.10
CA VAL A 125 5.36 -31.14 -0.76
C VAL A 125 3.93 -30.65 -0.51
N TRP A 126 3.29 -31.22 0.51
CA TRP A 126 1.93 -30.91 0.90
C TRP A 126 1.92 -29.83 1.98
N TYR A 127 1.22 -28.73 1.71
CA TYR A 127 1.04 -27.63 2.65
C TYR A 127 -0.40 -27.60 3.16
N ASP A 128 -0.57 -27.68 4.47
CA ASP A 128 -1.86 -27.39 5.08
C ASP A 128 -1.92 -25.89 5.39
N VAL A 129 -2.98 -25.22 4.95
CA VAL A 129 -3.03 -23.75 4.92
C VAL A 129 -4.20 -23.16 5.69
N LYS A 130 -4.01 -21.94 6.18
CA LYS A 130 -5.01 -21.12 6.88
C LYS A 130 -5.05 -19.72 6.30
N ILE A 131 -6.25 -19.22 6.05
CA ILE A 131 -6.49 -17.84 5.60
C ILE A 131 -6.44 -16.90 6.82
N THR A 132 -5.75 -15.78 6.67
CA THR A 132 -5.63 -14.70 7.68
C THR A 132 -6.04 -13.35 7.07
N ASP A 133 -6.11 -12.31 7.91
CA ASP A 133 -6.28 -10.92 7.46
C ASP A 133 -7.47 -10.68 6.54
N PHE A 134 -8.56 -11.41 6.78
CA PHE A 134 -9.83 -11.20 6.13
C PHE A 134 -10.57 -10.04 6.79
N GLY A 135 -11.13 -9.15 5.98
CA GLY A 135 -12.00 -8.05 6.43
C GLY A 135 -11.31 -6.79 6.99
N LEU A 136 -10.08 -6.88 7.49
CA LEU A 136 -9.50 -5.77 8.26
C LEU A 136 -9.00 -4.65 7.33
N SER A 137 -9.69 -3.51 7.40
CA SER A 137 -9.29 -2.17 6.92
C SER A 137 -9.42 -1.80 5.44
N LYS A 138 -10.37 -2.35 4.69
CA LYS A 138 -10.75 -1.75 3.38
C LYS A 138 -12.22 -1.33 3.41
N ASP A 139 -12.43 -0.07 3.81
CA ASP A 139 -13.73 0.60 3.73
C ASP A 139 -14.23 0.57 2.28
N VAL A 140 -15.50 0.20 2.09
CA VAL A 140 -16.16 0.07 0.79
C VAL A 140 -16.57 1.43 0.21
N THR A 141 -16.48 2.49 1.02
CA THR A 141 -16.75 3.87 0.58
C THR A 141 -15.53 4.65 0.17
N MET A 142 -14.33 4.19 0.56
CA MET A 142 -13.09 4.74 0.01
C MET A 142 -12.73 3.87 -1.18
N GLY A 143 -12.96 4.38 -2.39
CA GLY A 143 -12.41 3.76 -3.58
C GLY A 143 -10.95 3.43 -3.31
N ALA A 144 -10.60 2.15 -3.41
CA ALA A 144 -9.26 1.61 -3.21
C ALA A 144 -8.38 2.39 -2.22
N SER A 145 -8.32 1.97 -0.95
CA SER A 145 -7.37 2.47 0.06
C SER A 145 -6.05 2.86 -0.60
N GLY A 146 -5.82 4.16 -0.70
CA GLY A 146 -4.78 4.83 -1.47
C GLY A 146 -3.40 4.67 -0.88
N ALA A 147 -2.99 3.45 -0.50
CA ALA A 147 -1.60 3.09 -0.66
C ALA A 147 -1.33 3.01 -2.17
N HIS A 148 -1.18 4.19 -2.78
CA HIS A 148 -0.40 4.34 -3.99
C HIS A 148 1.01 3.88 -3.63
N SER A 149 1.26 2.58 -3.76
CA SER A 149 2.50 2.17 -4.39
C SER A 149 2.54 2.90 -5.72
N LEU A 150 3.20 4.07 -5.74
CA LEU A 150 3.74 4.62 -6.97
C LEU A 150 4.43 3.44 -7.67
N VAL A 151 3.92 3.08 -8.85
CA VAL A 151 4.16 1.86 -9.64
C VAL A 151 3.16 0.72 -9.37
N GLY A 152 2.18 0.60 -10.27
CA GLY A 152 1.51 -0.67 -10.59
C GLY A 152 0.12 -0.86 -9.99
N THR A 153 -0.90 -0.83 -10.83
CA THR A 153 -2.27 -1.30 -10.58
C THR A 153 -2.27 -2.67 -9.89
N ARG A 154 -3.10 -2.88 -8.86
CA ARG A 154 -3.16 -4.15 -8.10
C ARG A 154 -3.61 -5.33 -8.99
N PRO A 155 -2.75 -6.34 -9.25
CA PRO A 155 -3.07 -7.44 -10.17
C PRO A 155 -4.05 -8.49 -9.64
N TYR A 156 -4.44 -8.44 -8.35
CA TYR A 156 -5.43 -9.36 -7.75
C TYR A 156 -6.88 -8.86 -7.84
N THR A 157 -7.10 -7.59 -8.16
CA THR A 157 -8.42 -6.97 -8.08
C THR A 157 -9.34 -7.52 -9.18
N ALA A 158 -10.59 -7.83 -8.82
CA ALA A 158 -11.60 -8.29 -9.78
C ALA A 158 -12.12 -7.12 -10.65
N PRO A 159 -12.53 -7.35 -11.91
CA PRO A 159 -12.97 -6.29 -12.81
C PRO A 159 -14.19 -5.52 -12.30
N GLU A 160 -15.13 -6.18 -11.62
CA GLU A 160 -16.33 -5.54 -11.04
C GLU A 160 -16.03 -4.69 -9.79
N VAL A 161 -14.88 -4.92 -9.16
CA VAL A 161 -14.43 -4.14 -8.00
C VAL A 161 -14.01 -2.74 -8.42
N GLU A 162 -13.48 -2.58 -9.63
CA GLU A 162 -13.25 -1.26 -10.24
C GLU A 162 -14.57 -0.49 -10.42
N LEU A 163 -15.71 -1.20 -10.51
CA LEU A 163 -17.07 -0.66 -10.58
C LEU A 163 -17.78 -0.55 -9.21
N LYS A 164 -17.04 -0.63 -8.10
CA LYS A 164 -17.52 -0.48 -6.71
C LYS A 164 -18.54 -1.55 -6.25
N SER A 165 -18.67 -2.68 -6.96
CA SER A 165 -19.54 -3.79 -6.55
C SER A 165 -18.71 -4.94 -5.99
N TYR A 166 -18.43 -4.92 -4.68
CA TYR A 166 -17.72 -6.01 -4.01
C TYR A 166 -18.68 -7.13 -3.62
N GLY A 167 -18.44 -8.33 -4.10
CA GLY A 167 -19.23 -9.52 -3.79
C GLY A 167 -18.39 -10.73 -3.40
N MET A 168 -19.06 -11.80 -2.97
CA MET A 168 -18.44 -13.11 -2.76
C MET A 168 -17.69 -13.61 -4.02
N SER A 169 -18.20 -13.24 -5.20
CA SER A 169 -17.57 -13.54 -6.49
C SER A 169 -16.17 -12.92 -6.66
N SER A 170 -15.89 -11.80 -5.99
CA SER A 170 -14.59 -11.13 -6.07
C SER A 170 -13.50 -11.96 -5.37
N ASP A 171 -13.82 -12.64 -4.27
CA ASP A 171 -12.89 -13.58 -3.63
C ASP A 171 -12.58 -14.79 -4.54
N ILE A 172 -13.55 -15.21 -5.36
CA ILE A 172 -13.38 -16.30 -6.35
C ILE A 172 -12.40 -15.87 -7.45
N TRP A 173 -12.47 -14.62 -7.90
CA TRP A 173 -11.47 -14.08 -8.84
C TRP A 173 -10.07 -14.05 -8.22
N CYS A 174 -9.94 -13.53 -7.00
CA CYS A 174 -8.65 -13.53 -6.28
C CYS A 174 -8.08 -14.94 -6.11
N LEU A 175 -8.93 -15.94 -5.88
CA LEU A 175 -8.54 -17.35 -5.86
C LEU A 175 -7.99 -17.79 -7.23
N GLY A 176 -8.61 -17.40 -8.33
CA GLY A 176 -8.10 -17.66 -9.68
C GLY A 176 -6.70 -17.06 -9.92
N ILE A 177 -6.48 -15.82 -9.50
CA ILE A 177 -5.16 -15.17 -9.59
C ILE A 177 -4.13 -15.91 -8.71
N LEU A 178 -4.52 -16.29 -7.49
CA LEU A 178 -3.68 -17.06 -6.58
C LEU A 178 -3.24 -18.40 -7.20
N VAL A 179 -4.18 -19.16 -7.78
CA VAL A 179 -3.91 -20.44 -8.45
C VAL A 179 -2.98 -20.25 -9.64
N PHE A 180 -3.21 -19.22 -10.45
CA PHE A 180 -2.34 -18.90 -11.59
C PHE A 180 -0.90 -18.65 -11.13
N ILE A 181 -0.70 -17.86 -10.07
CA ILE A 181 0.64 -17.54 -9.56
C ILE A 181 1.31 -18.79 -8.97
N MET A 182 0.57 -19.64 -8.25
CA MET A 182 1.12 -20.90 -7.75
C MET A 182 1.67 -21.79 -8.88
N LEU A 183 0.97 -21.85 -10.01
CA LEU A 183 1.37 -22.70 -11.15
C LEU A 183 2.46 -22.06 -12.02
N MET A 184 2.40 -20.75 -12.23
CA MET A 184 3.25 -20.07 -13.22
C MET A 184 4.40 -19.27 -12.60
N GLY A 185 4.35 -18.98 -11.29
CA GLY A 185 5.34 -18.16 -10.59
C GLY A 185 5.32 -16.68 -10.96
N ARG A 186 4.26 -16.24 -11.66
CA ARG A 186 4.06 -14.86 -12.14
C ARG A 186 2.59 -14.53 -12.17
N PHE A 187 2.27 -13.24 -12.22
CA PHE A 187 0.91 -12.77 -12.46
C PHE A 187 0.42 -13.16 -13.87
N PRO A 188 -0.90 -13.34 -14.05
CA PRO A 188 -1.46 -13.56 -15.38
C PRO A 188 -1.25 -12.32 -16.25
N PHE A 189 -1.59 -11.14 -15.75
CA PHE A 189 -1.54 -9.87 -16.48
C PHE A 189 -1.15 -8.71 -15.55
N GLU A 190 -0.65 -7.62 -16.13
CA GLU A 190 -0.44 -6.34 -15.42
C GLU A 190 -1.72 -5.49 -15.35
N GLN A 191 -2.60 -5.65 -16.35
CA GLN A 191 -3.91 -5.00 -16.44
C GLN A 191 -4.94 -6.04 -16.88
N ILE A 192 -6.14 -5.97 -16.31
CA ILE A 192 -7.21 -6.93 -16.61
C ILE A 192 -7.59 -6.80 -18.09
N PRO A 193 -7.57 -7.89 -18.88
CA PRO A 193 -8.04 -7.85 -20.26
C PRO A 193 -9.52 -7.50 -20.35
N GLY A 194 -9.89 -6.70 -21.34
CA GLY A 194 -11.30 -6.34 -21.59
C GLY A 194 -12.14 -7.46 -22.22
N GLU A 195 -11.50 -8.53 -22.70
CA GLU A 195 -12.16 -9.64 -23.41
C GLU A 195 -11.83 -10.99 -22.77
N GLN A 196 -12.86 -11.83 -22.58
CA GLN A 196 -12.72 -13.16 -21.97
C GLN A 196 -11.80 -14.08 -22.80
N SER A 197 -11.82 -13.95 -24.13
CA SER A 197 -11.00 -14.74 -25.06
C SER A 197 -9.48 -14.53 -24.85
N VAL A 198 -9.07 -13.38 -24.29
CA VAL A 198 -7.67 -13.12 -23.95
C VAL A 198 -7.28 -13.91 -22.71
N LEU A 199 -8.14 -13.93 -21.69
CA LEU A 199 -7.92 -14.74 -20.48
C LEU A 199 -7.86 -16.23 -20.81
N GLU A 200 -8.78 -16.72 -21.63
CA GLU A 200 -8.81 -18.12 -22.06
C GLU A 200 -7.50 -18.54 -22.75
N ARG A 201 -7.01 -17.75 -23.72
CA ARG A 201 -5.72 -18.02 -24.37
C ARG A 201 -4.54 -18.02 -23.40
N MET A 202 -4.55 -17.10 -22.43
CA MET A 202 -3.50 -17.06 -21.40
C MET A 202 -3.51 -18.30 -20.51
N VAL A 203 -4.70 -18.85 -20.22
CA VAL A 203 -4.86 -20.10 -19.49
C VAL A 203 -4.43 -21.30 -20.34
N ASP A 204 -4.73 -21.30 -21.64
CA ASP A 204 -4.31 -22.35 -22.58
C ASP A 204 -2.78 -22.45 -22.67
N GLU A 205 -2.08 -21.32 -22.58
CA GLU A 205 -0.61 -21.23 -22.58
C GLU A 205 0.06 -21.69 -21.27
N MET A 206 -0.71 -21.97 -20.21
CA MET A 206 -0.16 -22.43 -18.93
C MET A 206 0.50 -23.81 -19.09
N GLN A 207 1.64 -23.99 -18.41
CA GLN A 207 2.41 -25.23 -18.41
C GLN A 207 1.95 -26.15 -17.26
N CYS A 208 0.66 -26.48 -17.24
CA CYS A 208 0.02 -27.35 -16.26
C CYS A 208 -0.98 -28.31 -16.94
N GLY A 209 -1.49 -29.28 -16.19
CA GLY A 209 -2.48 -30.25 -16.64
C GLY A 209 -3.84 -29.63 -16.94
N GLU A 210 -4.61 -30.30 -17.80
CA GLU A 210 -5.88 -29.79 -18.32
C GLU A 210 -6.89 -29.48 -17.22
N ALA A 211 -6.94 -30.30 -16.16
CA ALA A 211 -7.81 -30.05 -15.02
C ALA A 211 -7.51 -28.70 -14.33
N MET A 212 -6.24 -28.34 -14.18
CA MET A 212 -5.85 -27.04 -13.60
C MET A 212 -6.22 -25.88 -14.53
N LYS A 213 -6.09 -26.06 -15.85
CA LYS A 213 -6.54 -25.05 -16.83
C LYS A 213 -8.04 -24.82 -16.76
N LEU A 214 -8.84 -25.89 -16.72
CA LEU A 214 -10.30 -25.81 -16.57
C LEU A 214 -10.69 -25.11 -15.26
N LEU A 215 -9.98 -25.40 -14.17
CA LEU A 215 -10.19 -24.73 -12.89
C LEU A 215 -9.90 -23.23 -12.98
N VAL A 216 -8.72 -22.84 -13.50
CA VAL A 216 -8.34 -21.43 -13.61
C VAL A 216 -9.25 -20.67 -14.58
N SER A 217 -9.63 -21.28 -15.71
CA SER A 217 -10.59 -20.72 -16.66
C SER A 217 -11.96 -20.49 -16.01
N GLY A 218 -12.44 -21.45 -15.21
CA GLY A 218 -13.69 -21.30 -14.45
C GLY A 218 -13.64 -20.21 -13.37
N LEU A 219 -12.48 -19.97 -12.76
CA LEU A 219 -12.29 -18.93 -11.75
C LEU A 219 -12.16 -17.52 -12.36
N LEU A 220 -11.41 -17.40 -13.45
CA LEU A 220 -11.09 -16.14 -14.13
C LEU A 220 -12.10 -15.82 -15.23
N GLN A 221 -13.36 -15.62 -14.82
CA GLN A 221 -14.42 -15.10 -15.68
C GLN A 221 -14.63 -13.61 -15.43
N LEU A 222 -14.62 -12.81 -16.51
CA LEU A 222 -14.86 -11.36 -16.44
C LEU A 222 -16.24 -11.07 -15.85
N ASP A 223 -17.26 -11.79 -16.31
CA ASP A 223 -18.59 -11.76 -15.71
C ASP A 223 -18.62 -12.56 -14.39
N PRO A 224 -18.88 -11.91 -13.25
CA PRO A 224 -18.95 -12.58 -11.95
C PRO A 224 -19.97 -13.72 -11.88
N ALA A 225 -21.05 -13.67 -12.67
CA ALA A 225 -22.10 -14.68 -12.67
C ALA A 225 -21.65 -16.00 -13.31
N ASN A 226 -20.64 -15.96 -14.17
CA ASN A 226 -20.09 -17.14 -14.86
C ASN A 226 -18.97 -17.82 -14.07
N ARG A 227 -18.51 -17.23 -12.96
CA ARG A 227 -17.43 -17.80 -12.15
C ARG A 227 -17.84 -19.11 -11.50
N LEU A 228 -16.89 -20.03 -11.41
CA LEU A 228 -17.06 -21.32 -10.77
C LEU A 228 -17.41 -21.14 -9.29
N SER A 229 -18.46 -21.83 -8.82
CA SER A 229 -18.85 -21.75 -7.42
C SER A 229 -17.89 -22.51 -6.51
N LEU A 230 -17.67 -21.99 -5.29
CA LEU A 230 -16.81 -22.64 -4.29
C LEU A 230 -17.24 -24.09 -3.97
N SER A 231 -18.55 -24.38 -4.02
CA SER A 231 -19.06 -25.74 -3.79
C SER A 231 -18.54 -26.75 -4.81
N ARG A 232 -18.37 -26.36 -6.09
CA ARG A 232 -17.82 -27.23 -7.14
C ARG A 232 -16.31 -27.42 -7.00
N ILE A 233 -15.61 -26.42 -6.47
CA ILE A 233 -14.17 -26.50 -6.19
C ILE A 233 -13.91 -27.46 -5.03
N CYS A 234 -14.70 -27.36 -3.97
CA CYS A 234 -14.60 -28.23 -2.79
C CYS A 234 -14.92 -29.69 -3.09
N SER A 235 -15.76 -29.99 -4.09
CA SER A 235 -16.15 -31.35 -4.44
C SER A 235 -15.20 -32.06 -5.41
N GLU A 236 -14.08 -31.42 -5.80
CA GLU A 236 -13.11 -31.94 -6.78
C GLU A 236 -13.69 -32.31 -8.15
N ALA A 237 -14.94 -31.94 -8.44
CA ALA A 237 -15.64 -32.29 -9.69
C ALA A 237 -14.97 -31.72 -10.95
N TRP A 238 -14.07 -30.75 -10.79
CA TRP A 238 -13.24 -30.20 -11.85
C TRP A 238 -12.08 -31.14 -12.27
N LEU A 239 -11.72 -32.13 -11.45
CA LEU A 239 -10.75 -33.19 -11.79
C LEU A 239 -11.37 -34.30 -12.65
N GLU A 240 -12.67 -34.54 -12.54
CA GLU A 240 -13.37 -35.63 -13.26
C GLU A 240 -13.59 -35.33 -14.75
N GLY A 241 -13.62 -34.05 -15.15
CA GLY A 241 -13.75 -33.65 -16.55
C GLY A 241 -12.51 -33.91 -17.42
N ALA A 242 -11.40 -34.37 -16.84
CA ALA A 242 -10.11 -34.57 -17.53
C ALA A 242 -9.84 -36.03 -17.95
N SER A 243 -10.68 -37.00 -17.58
CA SER A 243 -10.38 -38.43 -17.80
C SER A 243 -10.84 -39.00 -19.15
N GLU A 244 -11.44 -38.22 -20.04
CA GLU A 244 -11.87 -38.69 -21.36
C GLU A 244 -11.17 -37.93 -22.50
N GLY A 245 -9.90 -38.27 -22.77
CA GLY A 245 -9.30 -37.97 -24.07
C GLY A 245 -7.80 -37.70 -24.10
N ALA A 246 -6.96 -38.73 -24.01
CA ALA A 246 -5.70 -38.76 -24.77
C ALA A 246 -5.11 -40.19 -24.87
N PRO A 247 -4.80 -40.69 -26.09
CA PRO A 247 -3.98 -41.87 -26.27
C PRO A 247 -2.48 -41.55 -26.18
N SER A 248 -1.71 -42.61 -25.93
CA SER A 248 -0.26 -42.69 -25.81
C SER A 248 0.57 -42.13 -26.97
N GLY A 249 1.69 -41.49 -26.64
CA GLY A 249 2.96 -41.65 -27.36
C GLY A 249 3.50 -40.42 -28.10
N ARG A 250 4.68 -39.93 -27.67
CA ARG A 250 5.86 -39.66 -28.52
C ARG A 250 7.06 -39.18 -27.71
N GLU A 251 8.14 -39.94 -27.82
CA GLU A 251 9.48 -39.58 -27.33
C GLU A 251 10.20 -38.57 -28.25
N ALA A 252 11.11 -37.81 -27.61
CA ALA A 252 12.37 -37.25 -28.10
C ALA A 252 12.39 -36.10 -29.12
N LYS A 253 12.89 -34.93 -28.66
CA LYS A 253 14.17 -34.36 -29.14
C LYS A 253 14.67 -33.23 -28.24
N ARG A 254 15.77 -33.48 -27.52
CA ARG A 254 16.60 -32.42 -26.90
C ARG A 254 17.45 -31.78 -27.98
N GLN A 255 17.39 -30.47 -28.14
CA GLN A 255 18.43 -29.69 -28.79
C GLN A 255 18.98 -28.65 -27.82
N ARG A 256 20.30 -28.70 -27.70
CA ARG A 256 21.19 -27.92 -26.85
C ARG A 256 21.57 -26.67 -27.65
N ILE A 257 21.31 -25.47 -27.11
CA ILE A 257 21.85 -24.22 -27.66
C ILE A 257 22.85 -23.67 -26.64
N GLU A 258 24.08 -23.51 -27.08
CA GLU A 258 25.24 -23.05 -26.32
C GLU A 258 25.22 -21.53 -26.14
N ALA A 259 25.63 -21.04 -24.97
CA ALA A 259 25.91 -19.64 -24.70
C ALA A 259 27.37 -19.30 -25.04
N PRO A 260 27.69 -18.09 -25.55
CA PRO A 260 29.07 -17.71 -25.82
C PRO A 260 29.81 -17.29 -24.54
N ARG A 261 31.04 -17.78 -24.44
CA ARG A 261 32.05 -17.50 -23.42
C ARG A 261 32.58 -16.07 -23.51
N ALA A 262 32.86 -15.47 -22.36
CA ALA A 262 33.85 -14.40 -22.22
C ALA A 262 34.89 -14.83 -21.17
N GLU A 263 36.17 -14.72 -21.52
CA GLU A 263 37.32 -14.99 -20.66
C GLU A 263 38.25 -13.75 -20.59
N PRO A 264 39.18 -13.70 -19.60
CA PRO A 264 39.57 -12.47 -18.88
C PRO A 264 41.01 -12.00 -19.13
N SER A 265 41.41 -10.84 -18.60
CA SER A 265 42.82 -10.40 -18.35
C SER A 265 42.80 -8.98 -17.75
N MET A 266 43.16 -8.70 -16.49
CA MET A 266 44.46 -8.66 -15.76
C MET A 266 44.95 -7.22 -15.49
N ALA A 267 45.54 -7.08 -14.30
CA ALA A 267 45.92 -5.90 -13.51
C ALA A 267 47.06 -5.01 -14.06
N GLN A 268 47.19 -3.80 -13.47
CA GLN A 268 48.40 -3.09 -12.98
C GLN A 268 48.25 -1.55 -13.20
N ASP A 269 48.82 -0.60 -12.45
CA ASP A 269 49.34 -0.37 -11.09
C ASP A 269 49.75 1.14 -11.06
N CYS A 270 50.10 1.67 -9.88
CA CYS A 270 50.97 2.87 -9.64
C CYS A 270 50.39 4.32 -9.51
N SER A 271 50.28 4.74 -8.24
CA SER A 271 50.82 5.96 -7.56
C SER A 271 51.03 7.31 -8.29
N SER A 272 50.63 8.44 -7.65
CA SER A 272 51.54 9.42 -7.00
C SER A 272 50.89 10.73 -6.48
N ARG A 273 51.45 11.23 -5.36
CA ARG A 273 51.45 12.56 -4.67
C ARG A 273 51.32 13.82 -5.57
N ALA A 274 51.05 15.06 -5.14
CA ALA A 274 50.67 15.78 -3.90
C ALA A 274 50.53 17.30 -4.23
N GLU A 275 49.87 18.08 -3.34
CA GLU A 275 49.98 19.56 -3.11
C GLU A 275 49.37 20.53 -4.17
N ARG A 276 48.77 21.72 -3.88
CA ARG A 276 48.70 22.63 -2.72
C ARG A 276 47.58 23.71 -2.93
N ALA A 277 46.90 24.08 -1.83
CA ALA A 277 46.38 25.40 -1.39
C ALA A 277 45.53 26.35 -2.30
N CYS A 278 44.37 26.80 -1.80
CA CYS A 278 44.08 28.19 -1.33
C CYS A 278 42.57 28.47 -1.07
N GLY A 279 42.23 28.99 0.14
CA GLY A 279 41.17 29.99 0.37
C GLY A 279 39.73 29.56 0.73
N GLU A 280 39.30 29.89 1.96
CA GLU A 280 37.96 29.85 2.60
C GLU A 280 36.80 30.60 1.88
N PRO A 281 35.49 30.54 2.30
CA PRO A 281 34.96 30.10 3.59
C PRO A 281 33.78 29.09 3.62
N HIS A 282 33.69 28.47 4.78
CA HIS A 282 32.68 27.54 5.27
C HIS A 282 31.28 28.15 5.48
N ALA A 283 30.29 27.23 5.46
CA ALA A 283 29.02 27.22 6.21
C ALA A 283 27.71 27.56 5.47
N ALA A 284 27.26 26.68 4.56
CA ALA A 284 25.81 26.49 4.28
C ALA A 284 25.43 25.17 3.54
N GLU A 285 26.34 24.19 3.37
CA GLU A 285 26.13 23.13 2.35
C GLU A 285 25.76 21.73 2.86
N HIS A 286 25.29 21.56 4.11
CA HIS A 286 24.87 20.23 4.57
C HIS A 286 23.41 20.17 5.08
N ALA A 287 22.70 19.20 4.50
CA ALA A 287 21.50 18.51 4.99
C ALA A 287 20.11 19.11 4.65
N VAL A 288 19.68 18.96 3.38
CA VAL A 288 18.29 18.55 3.11
C VAL A 288 18.34 17.02 3.07
N GLY A 289 17.62 16.33 3.96
CA GLY A 289 17.60 14.86 3.99
C GLY A 289 17.03 14.25 2.71
N ASP A 290 17.20 12.94 2.51
CA ASP A 290 16.79 12.12 1.35
C ASP A 290 15.25 12.05 1.10
N ALA A 291 14.48 13.04 1.57
CA ALA A 291 13.03 13.10 1.38
C ALA A 291 12.65 13.27 -0.10
N ALA A 292 11.64 12.52 -0.54
CA ALA A 292 11.09 12.63 -1.89
C ALA A 292 10.33 13.96 -2.06
N GLN A 293 10.67 14.75 -3.08
CA GLN A 293 10.07 16.06 -3.33
C GLN A 293 9.28 16.06 -4.63
N HIS A 294 8.05 16.53 -4.54
CA HIS A 294 7.09 16.56 -5.63
C HIS A 294 6.38 17.89 -5.74
N TYR A 295 5.96 18.25 -6.95
CA TYR A 295 5.02 19.35 -7.16
C TYR A 295 3.77 18.90 -7.94
N ILE A 296 2.64 19.55 -7.64
CA ILE A 296 1.36 19.34 -8.32
C ILE A 296 0.92 20.67 -8.92
N ARG A 297 0.81 20.71 -10.25
CA ARG A 297 0.27 21.85 -10.98
C ARG A 297 -1.25 21.77 -11.01
N THR A 298 -1.92 22.82 -10.53
CA THR A 298 -3.38 22.86 -10.41
C THR A 298 -3.87 24.31 -10.35
N ASP A 299 -5.14 24.55 -10.66
CA ASP A 299 -5.73 25.88 -10.50
C ASP A 299 -5.99 26.22 -9.03
N LYS A 300 -6.26 27.51 -8.75
CA LYS A 300 -6.47 27.96 -7.36
C LYS A 300 -7.70 27.35 -6.69
N HIS A 301 -8.69 26.92 -7.45
CA HIS A 301 -9.96 26.42 -6.95
C HIS A 301 -9.92 24.93 -6.62
N GLN A 302 -9.02 24.16 -7.23
CA GLN A 302 -8.92 22.70 -7.03
C GLN A 302 -7.93 22.30 -5.93
N ARG A 303 -7.01 23.17 -5.52
CA ARG A 303 -5.98 22.87 -4.50
C ARG A 303 -6.55 22.35 -3.19
N GLU A 304 -7.65 22.91 -2.70
CA GLU A 304 -8.27 22.51 -1.44
C GLU A 304 -8.82 21.08 -1.51
N LEU A 305 -9.51 20.77 -2.61
CA LEU A 305 -10.05 19.44 -2.88
C LEU A 305 -8.93 18.40 -3.05
N ILE A 306 -7.88 18.74 -3.79
CA ILE A 306 -6.73 17.86 -3.97
C ILE A 306 -6.01 17.67 -2.64
N LEU A 307 -5.85 18.71 -1.81
CA LEU A 307 -5.25 18.57 -0.49
C LEU A 307 -6.06 17.62 0.40
N ALA A 308 -7.37 17.80 0.50
CA ALA A 308 -8.23 16.92 1.29
C ALA A 308 -8.10 15.47 0.81
N HIS A 309 -8.15 15.25 -0.51
CA HIS A 309 -7.97 13.92 -1.09
C HIS A 309 -6.58 13.33 -0.84
N LEU A 310 -5.51 14.12 -0.93
CA LEU A 310 -4.15 13.67 -0.62
C LEU A 310 -4.00 13.29 0.85
N LEU A 311 -4.55 14.10 1.77
CA LEU A 311 -4.50 13.81 3.20
C LEU A 311 -5.34 12.59 3.58
N ASP A 312 -6.39 12.31 2.83
CA ASP A 312 -7.21 11.11 3.01
C ASP A 312 -6.55 9.86 2.40
N SER A 313 -5.83 10.03 1.28
CA SER A 313 -5.22 8.93 0.53
C SER A 313 -3.85 8.52 1.08
N LEU A 314 -3.02 9.48 1.49
CA LEU A 314 -1.63 9.20 1.90
C LEU A 314 -1.57 8.66 3.34
N ASP A 315 -0.87 7.55 3.55
CA ASP A 315 -0.53 7.06 4.89
C ASP A 315 0.67 7.86 5.45
N PHE A 316 0.40 9.03 6.03
CA PHE A 316 1.39 9.86 6.72
C PHE A 316 1.24 9.75 8.24
N GLU A 317 2.32 9.73 9.01
CA GLU A 317 2.24 9.73 10.47
C GLU A 317 1.73 11.07 11.00
N GLN A 318 2.46 12.14 10.69
CA GLN A 318 2.05 13.52 10.90
C GLN A 318 2.37 14.37 9.66
N ALA A 319 1.52 15.38 9.42
CA ALA A 319 1.65 16.30 8.31
C ALA A 319 1.63 17.75 8.78
N ILE A 320 2.45 18.57 8.15
CA ILE A 320 2.40 20.03 8.28
C ILE A 320 2.01 20.63 6.93
N VAL A 321 1.00 21.48 6.92
CA VAL A 321 0.57 22.25 5.75
C VAL A 321 0.97 23.71 5.93
N PHE A 322 1.87 24.20 5.09
CA PHE A 322 2.31 25.59 5.09
C PHE A 322 1.50 26.43 4.10
N THR A 323 1.00 27.58 4.55
CA THR A 323 0.31 28.58 3.71
C THR A 323 1.07 29.91 3.72
N ASN A 324 0.87 30.79 2.74
CA ASN A 324 1.55 32.09 2.70
C ASN A 324 0.95 33.16 3.63
N SER A 325 -0.25 32.93 4.19
CA SER A 325 -0.96 33.93 4.99
C SER A 325 -1.81 33.34 6.12
N VAL A 326 -1.99 34.13 7.18
CA VAL A 326 -2.85 33.75 8.33
C VAL A 326 -4.28 33.51 7.90
N GLN A 327 -4.82 34.35 7.02
CA GLN A 327 -6.18 34.21 6.52
C GLN A 327 -6.39 32.89 5.79
N GLN A 328 -5.43 32.48 4.94
CA GLN A 328 -5.48 31.19 4.28
C GLN A 328 -5.37 30.03 5.28
N ALA A 329 -4.48 30.12 6.28
CA ALA A 329 -4.35 29.07 7.28
C ALA A 329 -5.64 28.86 8.08
N VAL A 330 -6.32 29.94 8.48
CA VAL A 330 -7.62 29.88 9.17
C VAL A 330 -8.71 29.30 8.27
N SER A 331 -8.77 29.75 7.00
CA SER A 331 -9.73 29.21 6.02
C SER A 331 -9.52 27.72 5.81
N LEU A 332 -8.26 27.29 5.69
CA LEU A 332 -7.87 25.91 5.44
C LEU A 332 -8.11 25.03 6.67
N GLU A 333 -7.87 25.52 7.88
CA GLU A 333 -8.25 24.83 9.12
C GLU A 333 -9.77 24.55 9.13
N GLY A 334 -10.59 25.56 8.84
CA GLY A 334 -12.05 25.40 8.79
C GLY A 334 -12.52 24.41 7.73
N LEU A 335 -11.92 24.46 6.53
CA LEU A 335 -12.23 23.52 5.45
C LEU A 335 -11.84 22.09 5.81
N LEU A 336 -10.61 21.89 6.28
CA LEU A 336 -10.14 20.58 6.70
C LEU A 336 -10.98 20.03 7.86
N ALA A 337 -11.42 20.90 8.79
CA ALA A 337 -12.35 20.52 9.84
C ALA A 337 -13.73 20.10 9.30
N SER A 338 -14.27 20.81 8.29
CA SER A 338 -15.52 20.40 7.64
C SER A 338 -15.40 19.10 6.85
N GLU A 339 -14.20 18.81 6.33
CA GLU A 339 -13.86 17.53 5.71
C GLU A 339 -13.53 16.44 6.75
N GLY A 340 -13.69 16.71 8.05
CA GLY A 340 -13.55 15.74 9.14
C GLY A 340 -12.14 15.58 9.71
N PHE A 341 -11.15 16.33 9.23
CA PHE A 341 -9.83 16.37 9.85
C PHE A 341 -9.87 17.16 11.17
N SER A 342 -8.91 16.90 12.06
CA SER A 342 -8.70 17.70 13.27
C SER A 342 -7.37 18.48 13.19
N PRO A 343 -7.28 19.52 12.34
CA PRO A 343 -6.06 20.30 12.19
C PRO A 343 -5.77 21.15 13.43
N LEU A 344 -4.50 21.21 13.83
CA LEU A 344 -3.99 22.18 14.78
C LEU A 344 -3.48 23.40 14.02
N LEU A 345 -4.05 24.58 14.25
CA LEU A 345 -3.65 25.81 13.58
C LEU A 345 -2.50 26.52 14.32
N VAL A 346 -1.45 26.94 13.61
CA VAL A 346 -0.35 27.75 14.15
C VAL A 346 -0.11 28.98 13.25
N HIS A 347 -0.04 30.16 13.85
CA HIS A 347 0.24 31.40 13.13
C HIS A 347 0.85 32.49 14.04
N PRO A 348 1.50 33.53 13.49
CA PRO A 348 2.14 34.61 14.27
C PRO A 348 1.25 35.41 15.21
N GLY A 349 -0.07 35.32 15.05
CA GLY A 349 -1.04 36.05 15.86
C GLY A 349 -1.41 35.36 17.16
N LEU A 350 -0.91 34.13 17.40
CA LEU A 350 -1.10 33.42 18.66
C LEU A 350 -0.15 33.96 19.73
N ASP A 351 -0.62 33.99 20.97
CA ASP A 351 0.27 34.20 22.10
C ASP A 351 1.23 33.00 22.30
N ALA A 352 2.29 33.23 23.09
CA ALA A 352 3.32 32.22 23.31
C ALA A 352 2.81 30.97 24.02
N ALA A 353 1.77 31.07 24.85
CA ALA A 353 1.22 29.95 25.60
C ALA A 353 0.37 29.04 24.69
N ALA A 354 -0.50 29.63 23.88
CA ALA A 354 -1.31 28.93 22.89
C ALA A 354 -0.43 28.29 21.81
N LEU A 355 0.65 28.96 21.38
CA LEU A 355 1.62 28.39 20.46
C LEU A 355 2.33 27.16 21.06
N ALA A 356 2.78 27.27 22.32
CA ALA A 356 3.45 26.17 23.01
C ALA A 356 2.49 24.97 23.23
N ASP A 357 1.25 25.22 23.64
CA ASP A 357 0.21 24.20 23.81
C ASP A 357 -0.05 23.45 22.50
N ARG A 358 -0.32 24.15 21.40
CA ARG A 358 -0.60 23.51 20.10
C ARG A 358 0.59 22.72 19.57
N CYS A 359 1.80 23.23 19.72
CA CYS A 359 3.01 22.47 19.37
C CYS A 359 3.20 21.24 20.26
N GLN A 360 2.87 21.33 21.54
CA GLN A 360 2.96 20.20 22.46
C GLN A 360 1.93 19.12 22.12
N ARG A 361 0.67 19.50 21.89
CA ARG A 361 -0.40 18.59 21.45
C ARG A 361 -0.08 17.91 20.12
N PHE A 362 0.55 18.64 19.20
CA PHE A 362 1.06 18.04 17.97
C PHE A 362 2.19 17.02 18.27
N ARG A 363 3.16 17.35 19.13
CA ARG A 363 4.22 16.40 19.53
C ARG A 363 3.70 15.16 20.26
N ASP A 364 2.65 15.33 21.07
CA ASP A 364 2.01 14.26 21.83
C ASP A 364 1.02 13.44 20.98
N PHE A 365 0.91 13.77 19.67
CA PHE A 365 0.08 13.07 18.70
C PHE A 365 -1.43 13.19 18.98
N GLU A 366 -1.85 14.25 19.66
CA GLU A 366 -3.27 14.59 19.81
C GLU A 366 -3.87 15.15 18.51
N GLY A 367 -3.03 15.60 17.58
CA GLY A 367 -3.39 15.99 16.22
C GLY A 367 -2.33 15.53 15.23
N ARG A 368 -2.76 14.94 14.10
CA ARG A 368 -1.86 14.49 13.02
C ARG A 368 -1.59 15.55 11.96
N LEU A 369 -2.39 16.60 11.92
CA LEU A 369 -2.34 17.65 10.92
C LEU A 369 -2.08 18.99 11.60
N LEU A 370 -1.04 19.69 11.18
CA LEU A 370 -0.75 21.04 11.62
C LEU A 370 -0.88 21.98 10.42
N VAL A 371 -1.72 23.00 10.50
CA VAL A 371 -1.79 24.06 9.50
C VAL A 371 -1.00 25.25 10.01
N SER A 372 0.02 25.67 9.27
CA SER A 372 0.91 26.76 9.65
C SER A 372 0.88 27.87 8.61
N ALA A 373 0.50 29.07 9.02
CA ALA A 373 0.75 30.27 8.21
C ALA A 373 2.23 30.63 8.29
N ASP A 374 2.91 30.69 7.12
CA ASP A 374 4.33 30.97 6.95
C ASP A 374 4.76 32.13 7.85
N PRO A 375 5.45 31.83 8.94
CA PRO A 375 5.83 32.83 9.89
C PRO A 375 7.32 33.06 9.70
N GLY A 376 7.69 34.29 9.32
CA GLY A 376 9.01 34.84 9.68
C GLY A 376 9.19 34.96 11.20
N GLY A 377 8.69 34.01 12.01
CA GLY A 377 8.49 34.18 13.45
C GLY A 377 7.96 32.99 14.26
N VAL A 378 7.88 31.75 13.75
CA VAL A 378 7.82 30.59 14.67
C VAL A 378 9.27 30.22 14.95
N ALA A 379 9.79 30.82 16.01
CA ALA A 379 11.10 30.72 16.66
C ALA A 379 12.31 30.23 15.81
N PRO A 380 13.46 30.95 15.82
CA PRO A 380 14.70 30.43 15.25
C PRO A 380 15.06 29.08 15.87
N ALA A 381 15.76 28.25 15.10
CA ALA A 381 16.20 26.88 15.41
C ALA A 381 17.01 26.69 16.72
N ASP A 382 17.15 27.74 17.54
CA ASP A 382 17.92 27.79 18.78
C ASP A 382 17.04 27.91 20.05
N ARG A 383 15.70 27.82 19.96
CA ARG A 383 14.84 27.64 21.14
C ARG A 383 14.27 26.22 21.19
N PRO A 384 14.54 25.43 22.24
CA PRO A 384 13.94 24.11 22.40
C PRO A 384 12.42 24.23 22.48
N GLY A 385 11.68 23.43 21.69
CA GLY A 385 10.21 23.36 21.77
C GLY A 385 9.44 23.83 20.53
N GLY A 386 10.05 23.90 19.34
CA GLY A 386 9.33 24.16 18.08
C GLY A 386 8.43 23.01 17.65
N CYS A 387 7.32 23.29 16.94
CA CYS A 387 6.41 22.27 16.37
C CYS A 387 7.12 21.31 15.39
N THR A 388 8.23 21.75 14.81
CA THR A 388 8.91 21.04 13.72
C THR A 388 10.02 20.08 14.19
N GLU A 389 10.27 20.02 15.51
CA GLU A 389 11.11 18.99 16.15
C GLU A 389 10.34 17.69 16.44
N ALA A 390 9.13 17.54 15.89
CA ALA A 390 8.34 16.32 16.04
C ALA A 390 9.06 15.13 15.38
N ALA A 391 9.37 14.10 16.18
CA ALA A 391 10.17 12.94 15.78
C ALA A 391 9.52 12.01 14.72
N ARG A 392 8.30 12.33 14.27
CA ARG A 392 7.45 11.47 13.41
C ARG A 392 6.80 12.23 12.25
N LEU A 393 7.31 13.41 11.90
CA LEU A 393 6.84 14.11 10.72
C LEU A 393 7.17 13.28 9.47
N SER A 394 6.17 12.97 8.63
CA SER A 394 6.37 12.14 7.41
C SER A 394 5.85 12.81 6.14
N LEU A 395 5.08 13.90 6.24
CA LEU A 395 4.56 14.66 5.11
C LEU A 395 4.66 16.17 5.36
N VAL A 396 5.15 16.91 4.38
CA VAL A 396 5.09 18.38 4.36
C VAL A 396 4.37 18.82 3.10
N VAL A 397 3.34 19.65 3.26
CA VAL A 397 2.61 20.21 2.13
C VAL A 397 2.80 21.72 2.09
N ASN A 398 3.39 22.22 1.01
CA ASN A 398 3.38 23.65 0.70
C ASN A 398 2.11 23.94 -0.09
N PHE A 399 1.09 24.46 0.59
CA PHE A 399 -0.20 24.80 -0.02
C PHE A 399 -0.09 25.93 -1.05
N ASP A 400 0.83 26.85 -0.77
CA ASP A 400 1.28 27.86 -1.70
C ASP A 400 2.79 27.71 -1.93
N ALA A 401 3.24 27.84 -3.18
CA ALA A 401 4.65 27.99 -3.44
C ALA A 401 5.20 29.20 -2.67
N PRO A 402 6.39 29.07 -2.06
CA PRO A 402 6.98 30.16 -1.29
C PRO A 402 7.39 31.30 -2.21
N ALA A 403 7.22 32.53 -1.73
CA ALA A 403 7.56 33.74 -2.50
C ALA A 403 9.06 33.88 -2.87
N ALA A 404 9.94 33.06 -2.28
CA ALA A 404 11.37 33.05 -2.59
C ALA A 404 11.99 31.66 -2.32
N PRO A 405 13.05 31.26 -3.07
CA PRO A 405 13.74 29.98 -2.88
C PRO A 405 14.28 29.74 -1.46
N GLY A 406 14.74 30.79 -0.76
CA GLY A 406 15.22 30.68 0.62
C GLY A 406 14.13 30.26 1.61
N ARG A 407 12.88 30.70 1.38
CA ARG A 407 11.74 30.32 2.23
C ARG A 407 11.27 28.88 1.98
N TYR A 408 11.49 28.37 0.77
CA TYR A 408 11.26 26.95 0.48
C TYR A 408 12.15 26.09 1.39
N LEU A 409 13.44 26.42 1.47
CA LEU A 409 14.35 25.74 2.39
C LEU A 409 14.03 25.98 3.87
N ASP A 410 13.44 27.11 4.27
CA ASP A 410 13.00 27.26 5.65
C ASP A 410 11.85 26.30 5.98
N ARG A 411 10.90 26.13 5.07
CA ARG A 411 9.81 25.14 5.23
C ARG A 411 10.34 23.71 5.20
N LEU A 412 11.30 23.44 4.32
CA LEU A 412 11.99 22.16 4.26
C LEU A 412 12.87 21.95 5.49
N GLY A 413 13.93 22.71 5.71
CA GLY A 413 14.87 22.55 6.83
C GLY A 413 14.24 22.56 8.22
N ARG A 414 13.09 23.20 8.42
CA ARG A 414 12.32 23.09 9.66
C ARG A 414 11.65 21.71 9.82
N GLY A 415 11.11 21.10 8.75
CA GLY A 415 10.49 19.76 8.78
C GLY A 415 11.41 18.58 8.40
N CYS A 416 12.33 18.77 7.46
CA CYS A 416 13.16 17.77 6.78
C CYS A 416 14.35 17.26 7.57
N ARG A 417 14.81 17.97 8.61
CA ARG A 417 15.85 17.43 9.51
C ARG A 417 15.42 16.13 10.22
N PHE A 418 14.11 15.86 10.25
CA PHE A 418 13.51 14.69 10.88
C PHE A 418 12.73 13.80 9.90
N LEU A 419 12.59 14.20 8.62
CA LEU A 419 11.96 13.41 7.55
C LEU A 419 12.93 12.38 6.96
N ALA A 420 13.48 11.46 7.78
CA ALA A 420 14.42 10.45 7.29
C ALA A 420 13.83 9.54 6.18
N THR A 421 12.49 9.51 6.03
CA THR A 421 11.75 8.71 5.03
C THR A 421 10.51 9.43 4.44
N GLY A 422 10.40 10.76 4.58
CA GLY A 422 9.15 11.49 4.31
C GLY A 422 9.01 12.12 2.92
N CYS A 423 7.81 12.61 2.61
CA CYS A 423 7.44 13.22 1.33
C CYS A 423 7.15 14.72 1.47
N VAL A 424 7.53 15.50 0.45
CA VAL A 424 7.17 16.92 0.32
C VAL A 424 6.34 17.12 -0.93
N ILE A 425 5.17 17.74 -0.79
CA ILE A 425 4.30 18.09 -1.90
C ILE A 425 4.13 19.61 -1.95
N THR A 426 4.37 20.20 -3.11
CA THR A 426 4.17 21.64 -3.33
C THR A 426 3.12 21.88 -4.41
N PHE A 427 2.08 22.65 -4.09
CA PHE A 427 1.12 23.08 -5.10
C PHE A 427 1.64 24.30 -5.85
N VAL A 428 1.57 24.25 -7.17
CA VAL A 428 1.96 25.35 -8.07
C VAL A 428 0.77 25.78 -8.93
N THR A 429 0.56 27.08 -9.04
CA THR A 429 -0.62 27.65 -9.72
C THR A 429 -0.28 28.44 -10.98
N ASP A 430 0.96 28.91 -11.10
CA ASP A 430 1.44 29.64 -12.27
C ASP A 430 2.90 29.29 -12.61
N ASP A 431 3.40 29.80 -13.73
CA ASP A 431 4.77 29.55 -14.18
C ASP A 431 5.82 30.26 -13.31
N GLY A 432 5.41 31.26 -12.52
CA GLY A 432 6.28 31.91 -11.53
C GLY A 432 6.58 30.98 -10.36
N ASP A 433 5.58 30.24 -9.89
CA ASP A 433 5.73 29.20 -8.87
C ASP A 433 6.70 28.08 -9.34
N VAL A 434 6.61 27.69 -10.61
CA VAL A 434 7.50 26.68 -11.22
C VAL A 434 8.94 27.20 -11.29
N ALA A 435 9.14 28.46 -11.71
CA ALA A 435 10.46 29.07 -11.76
C ALA A 435 11.13 29.15 -10.38
N VAL A 436 10.35 29.34 -9.30
CA VAL A 436 10.88 29.28 -7.93
C VAL A 436 11.39 27.88 -7.59
N LEU A 437 10.68 26.83 -7.99
CA LEU A 437 11.09 25.44 -7.76
C LEU A 437 12.32 25.06 -8.61
N GLU A 438 12.40 25.48 -9.86
CA GLU A 438 13.58 25.28 -10.71
C GLU A 438 14.83 25.96 -10.11
N GLU A 439 14.66 27.16 -9.57
CA GLU A 439 15.75 27.86 -8.88
C GLU A 439 16.16 27.15 -7.58
N VAL A 440 15.22 26.51 -6.88
CA VAL A 440 15.51 25.64 -5.72
C VAL A 440 16.32 24.42 -6.16
N GLU A 441 15.92 23.72 -7.21
CA GLU A 441 16.64 22.56 -7.75
C GLU A 441 18.08 22.94 -8.12
N ARG A 442 18.23 24.05 -8.86
CA ARG A 442 19.52 24.54 -9.33
C ARG A 442 20.43 24.97 -8.18
N ARG A 443 19.88 25.70 -7.20
CA ARG A 443 20.65 26.29 -6.10
C ARG A 443 21.03 25.28 -5.02
N PHE A 444 20.19 24.28 -4.78
CA PHE A 444 20.36 23.35 -3.66
C PHE A 444 20.59 21.89 -4.07
N ARG A 445 20.67 21.61 -5.38
CA ARG A 445 20.96 20.27 -5.94
C ARG A 445 19.97 19.19 -5.46
N VAL A 446 18.71 19.56 -5.33
CA VAL A 446 17.60 18.65 -5.02
C VAL A 446 16.82 18.30 -6.29
N ASN A 447 16.11 17.17 -6.30
CA ASN A 447 15.20 16.79 -7.39
C ASN A 447 13.75 16.99 -6.93
N VAL A 448 13.02 17.87 -7.62
CA VAL A 448 11.60 18.15 -7.37
C VAL A 448 10.81 17.70 -8.60
N SER A 449 10.34 16.46 -8.56
CA SER A 449 9.68 15.85 -9.71
C SER A 449 8.20 16.23 -9.81
N ALA A 450 7.70 16.41 -11.03
CA ALA A 450 6.28 16.61 -11.27
C ALA A 450 5.50 15.33 -10.91
N MET A 451 4.50 15.44 -10.04
CA MET A 451 3.59 14.34 -9.76
C MET A 451 2.41 14.44 -10.73
N LEU A 452 2.23 13.43 -11.59
CA LEU A 452 1.10 13.35 -12.51
C LEU A 452 -0.20 13.23 -11.68
N ALA A 453 -0.93 14.34 -11.55
CA ALA A 453 -2.26 14.33 -10.97
C ALA A 453 -3.21 13.59 -11.93
N LYS A 454 -3.25 12.26 -11.87
CA LYS A 454 -4.44 11.52 -12.30
C LYS A 454 -5.48 11.57 -11.19
N VAL A 455 -5.94 12.78 -10.85
CA VAL A 455 -7.17 12.95 -10.09
C VAL A 455 -8.26 13.14 -11.13
N ASN A 456 -9.05 12.08 -11.36
CA ASN A 456 -10.20 12.16 -12.24
C ASN A 456 -11.28 12.97 -11.50
N LEU A 457 -11.22 14.29 -11.61
CA LEU A 457 -12.15 15.24 -10.96
C LEU A 457 -13.49 15.38 -11.70
N ASP A 458 -13.70 14.65 -12.79
CA ASP A 458 -15.00 14.52 -13.44
C ASP A 458 -15.80 13.37 -12.80
N SER A 459 -16.33 13.61 -11.60
CA SER A 459 -17.64 13.05 -11.23
C SER A 459 -18.30 13.91 -10.13
N ASP A 460 -19.16 14.78 -10.64
CA ASP A 460 -20.39 15.29 -10.06
C ASP A 460 -20.35 16.44 -9.05
N ALA A 461 -20.57 17.61 -9.64
CA ALA A 461 -21.44 18.65 -9.12
C ALA A 461 -22.64 18.08 -8.33
N ARG A 462 -22.83 18.63 -7.12
CA ARG A 462 -24.11 18.77 -6.40
C ARG A 462 -25.08 17.59 -6.52
N LEU A 463 -25.16 16.77 -5.48
CA LEU A 463 -26.40 16.38 -4.79
C LEU A 463 -26.09 15.79 -3.41
#